data_AF-A0AAD8AFD2-F1
#
_entry.id   AF-A0AAD8AFD2-F1
#
_cell.length_a   1.000
_cell.length_b   1.000
_cell.length_c   1.000
_cell.angle_alpha   90.00
_cell.angle_beta   90.00
_cell.angle_gamma   90.00
#
_symmetry.space_group_name_H-M   'P 1'
#
loop_
_entity.id
_entity.type
_entity.pdbx_description
1 polymer ?
#
loop_
_entity_poly.entity_id
_entity_poly.type
_entity_poly.pdbx_seq_one_letter_code
_entity_poly.pdbx_strand_id
1 'polypeptide(L)'
;ETKISNGAIPKKKPERSKESFEEVPLYTAVMTYLGFYLLMFLGYLNQLLFTPKVAREQNRDGYVPLFDRFESFYLNYVYRRVRDCWNRPICSVPGAEVILKDRVTHDYGWTF
;
A
#
# COMPACT_ATOMS: atom_id res chain seq x y z
N GLU A 1 -39.63 -37.54 -33.27
CA GLU A 1 -39.06 -37.13 -31.98
C GLU A 1 -37.55 -36.99 -32.13
N THR A 2 -37.05 -35.78 -32.32
CA THR A 2 -35.62 -35.48 -32.48
C THR A 2 -35.13 -34.87 -31.17
N LYS A 3 -34.35 -35.63 -30.40
CA LYS A 3 -33.79 -35.18 -29.11
C LYS A 3 -32.70 -34.13 -29.37
N ILE A 4 -32.98 -32.90 -28.96
CA ILE A 4 -32.02 -31.80 -28.88
C ILE A 4 -31.03 -32.14 -27.76
N SER A 5 -29.79 -32.48 -28.15
CA SER A 5 -28.67 -32.68 -27.23
C SER A 5 -28.20 -31.33 -26.73
N ASN A 6 -28.54 -31.01 -25.47
CA ASN A 6 -28.07 -29.81 -24.77
C ASN A 6 -26.55 -29.78 -24.70
N GLY A 7 -25.93 -28.92 -25.50
CA GLY A 7 -24.49 -28.64 -25.46
C GLY A 7 -24.12 -27.86 -24.20
N ALA A 8 -23.79 -28.57 -23.12
CA ALA A 8 -23.11 -27.98 -21.98
C ALA A 8 -21.60 -27.91 -22.27
N ILE A 9 -21.07 -26.69 -22.43
CA ILE A 9 -19.63 -26.45 -22.56
C ILE A 9 -18.97 -26.87 -21.23
N PRO A 10 -17.95 -27.75 -21.24
CA PRO A 10 -17.28 -28.14 -20.01
C PRO A 10 -16.61 -26.91 -19.39
N LYS A 11 -16.96 -26.60 -18.14
CA LYS A 11 -16.34 -25.52 -17.37
C LYS A 11 -14.84 -25.85 -17.21
N LYS A 12 -13.99 -25.21 -18.02
CA LYS A 12 -12.53 -25.32 -17.90
C LYS A 12 -12.16 -24.80 -16.51
N LYS A 13 -11.67 -25.70 -15.62
CA LYS A 13 -11.09 -25.30 -14.33
C LYS A 13 -10.02 -24.23 -14.62
N PRO A 14 -9.96 -23.13 -13.85
CA PRO A 14 -8.88 -22.17 -14.02
C PRO A 14 -7.56 -22.91 -13.85
N GLU A 15 -6.77 -22.92 -14.93
CA GLU A 15 -5.46 -23.53 -14.96
C GLU A 15 -4.59 -22.72 -14.00
N ARG A 16 -4.37 -23.24 -12.79
CA ARG A 16 -3.51 -22.62 -11.79
C ARG A 16 -2.11 -22.58 -12.40
N SER A 17 -1.57 -21.37 -12.63
CA SER A 17 -0.21 -21.21 -13.13
C SER A 17 0.74 -22.05 -12.28
N LYS A 18 1.62 -22.82 -12.94
CA LYS A 18 2.64 -23.65 -12.28
C LYS A 18 3.77 -22.76 -11.76
N GLU A 19 3.43 -21.81 -10.90
CA GLU A 19 4.44 -20.99 -10.24
C GLU A 19 4.93 -21.73 -9.01
N SER A 20 6.20 -22.13 -9.06
CA SER A 20 6.93 -22.73 -7.94
C SER A 20 7.29 -21.63 -6.96
N PHE A 21 6.32 -21.16 -6.17
CA PHE A 21 6.64 -20.32 -5.03
C PHE A 21 7.23 -21.21 -3.94
N GLU A 22 8.48 -20.93 -3.57
CA GLU A 22 9.07 -21.53 -2.37
C GLU A 22 8.25 -21.10 -1.16
N GLU A 23 7.96 -22.05 -0.26
CA GLU A 23 7.24 -21.73 0.97
C GLU A 23 8.03 -20.70 1.77
N VAL A 24 7.36 -19.61 2.17
CA VAL A 24 8.01 -18.50 2.86
C VAL A 24 8.62 -19.02 4.16
N PRO A 25 9.95 -18.93 4.35
CA PRO A 25 10.59 -19.40 5.57
C PRO A 25 10.01 -18.68 6.79
N LEU A 26 9.71 -19.41 7.87
CA LEU A 26 9.01 -18.85 9.04
C LEU A 26 9.71 -17.61 9.60
N TYR A 27 11.04 -17.60 9.62
CA TYR A 27 11.83 -16.45 10.04
C TYR A 27 11.53 -15.19 9.23
N THR A 28 11.45 -15.32 7.90
CA THR A 28 11.14 -14.18 7.02
C THR A 28 9.74 -13.64 7.30
N ALA A 29 8.74 -14.51 7.44
CA ALA A 29 7.38 -14.11 7.79
C ALA A 29 7.33 -13.34 9.12
N VAL A 30 7.97 -13.87 10.18
CA VAL A 30 8.02 -13.22 11.49
C VAL A 30 8.66 -11.84 11.42
N MET A 31 9.82 -11.73 10.74
CA MET A 31 10.51 -10.44 10.58
C MET A 31 9.66 -9.44 9.80
N THR A 32 8.96 -9.87 8.75
CA THR A 32 8.04 -9.02 8.00
C THR A 32 6.91 -8.48 8.88
N TYR A 33 6.25 -9.34 9.66
CA TYR A 33 5.19 -8.90 10.57
C TYR A 33 5.71 -7.95 11.65
N LEU A 34 6.87 -8.26 12.25
CA LEU A 34 7.50 -7.39 13.25
C LEU A 34 7.80 -6.01 12.66
N GLY A 35 8.33 -5.95 11.43
CA GLY A 35 8.56 -4.69 10.71
C GLY A 35 7.27 -3.88 10.52
N PHE A 36 6.18 -4.52 10.09
CA PHE A 36 4.89 -3.85 9.95
C PHE A 36 4.33 -3.33 11.28
N TYR A 37 4.42 -4.13 12.36
CA TYR A 37 3.98 -3.68 13.68
C TYR A 37 4.83 -2.53 14.22
N LEU A 38 6.13 -2.55 13.98
CA LEU A 38 7.03 -1.47 14.38
C LEU A 38 6.73 -0.17 13.64
N LEU A 39 6.45 -0.24 12.33
CA LEU A 39 5.97 0.92 11.56
C LEU A 39 4.67 1.48 12.13
N MET A 40 3.75 0.61 12.49
CA MET A 40 2.47 1.01 13.06
C MET A 40 2.62 1.66 14.44
N PHE A 41 3.46 1.08 15.29
CA PHE A 41 3.79 1.60 16.61
C PHE A 41 4.43 2.99 16.52
N LEU A 42 5.42 3.18 15.65
CA LEU A 42 6.03 4.49 15.40
C LEU A 42 5.03 5.52 14.85
N GLY A 43 4.04 5.06 14.08
CA GLY A 43 2.91 5.87 13.64
C GLY A 43 2.10 6.42 14.81
N TYR A 44 1.68 5.55 15.73
CA TYR A 44 0.91 5.94 16.91
C TYR A 44 1.71 6.83 17.87
N LEU A 45 2.99 6.53 18.07
CA LEU A 45 3.87 7.37 18.90
C LEU A 45 3.97 8.79 18.34
N ASN A 46 4.10 8.93 17.02
CA ASN A 46 4.10 10.26 16.39
C ASN A 46 2.74 10.95 16.47
N GLN A 47 1.64 10.21 16.40
CA GLN A 47 0.32 10.78 16.57
C GLN A 47 0.11 11.34 17.98
N LEU A 48 0.66 10.68 18.99
CA LEU A 48 0.63 11.15 20.38
C LEU A 48 1.43 12.45 20.57
N LEU A 49 2.61 12.55 19.95
CA LEU A 49 3.52 13.69 20.14
C LEU A 49 3.19 14.87 19.24
N PHE A 50 2.70 14.63 18.03
CA PHE A 50 2.50 15.66 17.01
C PHE A 50 1.17 15.48 16.27
N THR A 51 0.29 16.46 16.43
CA THR A 51 -0.93 16.58 15.62
C THR A 51 -0.65 17.45 14.39
N PRO A 52 -0.63 16.88 13.18
CA PRO A 52 -0.31 17.63 11.99
C PRO A 52 -1.47 18.55 11.59
N LYS A 53 -1.11 19.72 11.05
CA LYS A 53 -2.04 20.68 10.48
C LYS A 53 -2.43 20.22 9.07
N VAL A 54 -3.30 19.22 8.98
CA VAL A 54 -3.83 18.70 7.71
C VAL A 54 -5.20 19.31 7.44
N ALA A 55 -5.50 19.58 6.17
CA ALA A 55 -6.83 19.99 5.75
C ALA A 55 -7.85 18.95 6.20
N ARG A 56 -8.83 19.39 6.99
CA ARG A 56 -9.97 18.57 7.42
C ARG A 56 -11.16 18.88 6.54
N GLU A 57 -12.00 17.88 6.32
CA GLU A 57 -13.30 18.07 5.67
C GLU A 57 -14.13 19.05 6.50
N GLN A 58 -14.61 20.12 5.87
CA GLN A 58 -15.49 21.12 6.47
C GLN A 58 -16.72 21.25 5.56
N ASN A 59 -17.89 21.57 6.14
CA ASN A 59 -19.14 21.82 5.41
C ASN A 59 -19.64 20.62 4.57
N ARG A 60 -19.63 19.41 5.13
CA ARG A 60 -20.21 18.19 4.50
C ARG A 60 -21.44 17.67 5.24
N ASP A 61 -22.45 18.52 5.39
CA ASP A 61 -23.71 18.08 5.99
C ASP A 61 -24.40 17.04 5.12
N GLY A 62 -24.74 15.89 5.70
CA GLY A 62 -25.46 14.79 5.03
C GLY A 62 -24.59 13.78 4.26
N TYR A 63 -23.25 13.90 4.30
CA TYR A 63 -22.35 12.95 3.62
C TYR A 63 -21.53 12.10 4.59
N VAL A 64 -21.16 10.90 4.13
CA VAL A 64 -20.22 10.01 4.84
C VAL A 64 -18.81 10.62 4.78
N PRO A 65 -18.01 10.54 5.88
CA PRO A 65 -16.62 10.99 5.90
C PRO A 65 -15.83 10.37 4.74
N LEU A 66 -14.95 11.14 4.10
CA LEU A 66 -14.17 10.67 2.95
C LEU A 66 -13.12 9.64 3.39
N PHE A 67 -12.55 9.83 4.57
CA PHE A 67 -11.58 8.93 5.17
C PHE A 67 -12.05 8.44 6.52
N ASP A 68 -11.86 7.14 6.75
CA ASP A 68 -11.96 6.61 8.11
C ASP A 68 -10.83 7.17 9.00
N ARG A 69 -11.03 7.08 10.32
CA ARG A 69 -10.01 7.46 11.31
C ARG A 69 -8.72 6.67 11.11
N PHE A 70 -8.81 5.38 10.76
CA PHE A 70 -7.63 4.56 10.49
C PHE A 70 -6.91 4.98 9.21
N GLU A 71 -7.64 5.24 8.13
CA GLU A 71 -7.05 5.68 6.86
C GLU A 71 -6.34 7.02 7.00
N SER A 72 -7.00 7.96 7.68
CA SER A 72 -6.41 9.26 8.01
C SER A 72 -5.11 9.10 8.81
N PHE A 73 -5.09 8.19 9.78
CA PHE A 73 -3.88 7.87 10.53
C PHE A 73 -2.79 7.27 9.64
N TYR A 74 -3.14 6.26 8.85
CA TYR A 74 -2.21 5.54 7.99
C TYR A 74 -1.54 6.48 6.99
N LEU A 75 -2.32 7.33 6.32
CA LEU A 75 -1.79 8.28 5.32
C LEU A 75 -0.82 9.31 5.95
N ASN A 76 -1.21 9.89 7.08
CA ASN A 76 -0.47 11.00 7.69
C ASN A 76 0.80 10.57 8.43
N TYR A 77 0.77 9.39 9.06
CA TYR A 77 1.85 8.93 9.94
C TYR A 77 2.62 7.73 9.40
N VAL A 78 2.01 6.81 8.65
CA VAL A 78 2.71 5.62 8.16
C VAL A 78 3.17 5.84 6.72
N TYR A 79 2.23 6.03 5.80
CA TYR A 79 2.50 6.12 4.37
C TYR A 79 3.45 7.29 4.03
N ARG A 80 3.30 8.45 4.69
CA ARG A 80 4.18 9.61 4.46
C ARG A 80 5.67 9.30 4.71
N ARG A 81 6.00 8.38 5.62
CA ARG A 81 7.40 7.96 5.86
C ARG A 81 7.86 6.97 4.81
N VAL A 82 7.01 5.99 4.52
CA VAL A 82 7.34 4.90 3.61
C VAL A 82 7.49 5.40 2.16
N ARG A 83 6.67 6.37 1.74
CA ARG A 83 6.71 6.94 0.39
C ARG A 83 8.02 7.64 0.05
N ASP A 84 8.80 8.07 1.04
CA ASP A 84 10.11 8.69 0.80
C ASP A 84 11.13 7.70 0.23
N CYS A 85 10.92 6.40 0.48
CA CYS A 85 11.72 5.34 -0.11
C CYS A 85 11.08 4.81 -1.39
N TRP A 86 9.76 4.64 -1.42
CA TRP A 86 9.08 3.94 -2.51
C TRP A 86 8.72 4.81 -3.71
N ASN A 87 8.48 6.11 -3.51
CA ASN A 87 8.04 7.03 -4.57
C ASN A 87 9.19 7.90 -5.11
N ARG A 88 10.43 7.41 -5.07
CA ARG A 88 11.57 8.12 -5.67
C ARG A 88 11.57 7.93 -7.19
N PRO A 89 11.49 9.01 -7.99
CA PRO A 89 11.50 8.87 -9.44
C PRO A 89 12.88 8.40 -9.91
N ILE A 90 12.87 7.42 -10.82
CA ILE A 90 14.06 6.92 -11.49
C ILE A 90 14.32 7.80 -12.71
N CYS A 91 15.57 8.22 -12.90
CA CYS A 91 15.98 9.06 -14.02
C CYS A 91 17.07 8.43 -14.90
N SER A 92 17.48 7.19 -14.62
CA SER A 92 18.38 6.42 -15.47
C SER A 92 17.62 5.55 -16.46
N VAL A 93 18.35 5.04 -17.45
CA VAL A 93 17.92 3.90 -18.27
C VAL A 93 17.79 2.64 -17.41
N PRO A 94 16.96 1.66 -17.81
CA PRO A 94 16.90 0.37 -17.11
C PRO A 94 18.26 -0.32 -17.17
N GLY A 95 18.83 -0.67 -16.02
CA GLY A 95 20.16 -1.24 -15.88
C GLY A 95 20.42 -1.82 -14.49
N ALA A 96 21.62 -2.35 -14.28
CA ALA A 96 22.04 -2.91 -12.98
C ALA A 96 22.15 -1.84 -11.89
N GLU A 97 22.45 -0.60 -12.30
CA GLU A 97 22.48 0.57 -11.43
C GLU A 97 21.38 1.54 -11.85
N VAL A 98 20.66 2.10 -10.88
CA VAL A 98 19.61 3.08 -11.12
C VAL A 98 19.93 4.41 -10.46
N ILE A 99 19.75 5.49 -11.19
CA ILE A 99 19.92 6.85 -10.68
C ILE A 99 18.55 7.37 -10.24
N LEU A 100 18.45 7.70 -8.96
CA LEU A 100 17.24 8.28 -8.36
C LEU A 100 17.34 9.80 -8.34
N LYS A 101 16.22 10.47 -8.60
CA LYS A 101 16.12 11.91 -8.41
C LYS A 101 15.89 12.23 -6.95
N ASP A 102 16.76 13.06 -6.39
CA ASP A 102 16.60 13.55 -5.03
C ASP A 102 15.41 14.51 -4.91
N ARG A 103 14.67 14.33 -3.81
CA ARG A 103 13.54 15.15 -3.44
C ARG A 103 13.86 15.84 -2.12
N VAL A 104 13.97 17.17 -2.17
CA VAL A 104 14.20 17.99 -0.99
C VAL A 104 12.89 18.60 -0.58
N THR A 105 12.51 18.41 0.67
CA THR A 105 11.32 19.00 1.25
C THR A 105 11.65 19.59 2.61
N HIS A 106 11.28 20.85 2.81
CA HIS A 106 11.58 21.59 4.03
C HIS A 106 10.55 21.37 5.15
N ASP A 107 9.45 20.68 4.86
CA ASP A 107 8.36 20.41 5.80
C ASP A 107 8.11 18.91 6.06
N TYR A 108 9.15 18.07 5.96
CA TYR A 108 9.04 16.62 6.22
C TYR A 108 7.98 15.91 5.34
N GLY A 109 7.87 16.30 4.07
CA GLY A 109 7.00 15.62 3.10
C GLY A 109 5.52 15.98 3.22
N TRP A 110 5.19 17.14 3.81
CA TRP A 110 3.83 17.68 3.78
C TRP A 110 3.52 18.37 2.45
N THR A 111 4.51 19.01 1.84
CA THR A 111 4.43 19.60 0.48
C THR A 111 5.55 19.08 -0.43
N PHE A 112 5.36 19.25 -1.74
CA PHE A 112 6.30 18.81 -2.79
C PHE A 112 6.92 20.00 -3.51
#